data_AF-A0A4Y7LQQ1-F1
#
_entry.id   AF-A0A4Y7LQQ1-F1
#
_cell.length_a   1.000
_cell.length_b   1.000
_cell.length_c   1.000
_cell.angle_alpha   90.00
_cell.angle_beta   90.00
_cell.angle_gamma   90.00
#
_symmetry.space_group_name_H-M   'P 1'
#
loop_
_entity.id
_entity.type
_entity.pdbx_description
1 polymer ?
#
loop_
_entity_poly.entity_id
_entity_poly.type
_entity_poly.pdbx_seq_one_letter_code
_entity_poly.pdbx_strand_id
1 'polypeptide(L)'
;MAQGMCVYLMIRRKKTTIFTDAKETTNVSELKKIIQGITKVAPENQRLLKEDRVMEDSRCLADYGLISTTARAQSPASLTLTYRLDNGDFESVDVTPLSSPPELPDVMKGQETTHDTSAN
;
A
#
# COMPACT_ATOMS: atom_id res chain seq x y z
N MET A 1 16.91 17.35 16.82
CA MET A 1 15.52 16.85 16.92
C MET A 1 15.42 15.61 16.06
N ALA A 2 15.17 14.44 16.63
CA ALA A 2 14.94 13.24 15.82
C ALA A 2 13.70 13.49 14.98
N GLN A 3 13.87 13.73 13.67
CA GLN A 3 12.78 13.68 12.72
C GLN A 3 12.21 12.27 12.84
N GLY A 4 11.04 12.12 13.47
CA GLY A 4 10.35 10.85 13.49
C GLY A 4 10.14 10.44 12.03
N MET A 5 10.77 9.35 11.62
CA MET A 5 10.76 8.93 10.23
C MET A 5 9.33 8.56 9.85
N CYS A 6 8.73 9.36 8.94
CA CYS A 6 7.39 9.12 8.45
C CYS A 6 7.40 8.03 7.37
N VAL A 7 6.36 7.22 7.34
CA VAL A 7 6.05 6.25 6.30
C VAL A 7 4.80 6.68 5.57
N TYR A 8 4.78 6.48 4.27
CA TYR A 8 3.65 6.81 3.41
C TYR A 8 2.95 5.52 2.98
N LEU A 9 1.64 5.47 3.17
CA LEU A 9 0.83 4.26 3.04
C LEU A 9 -0.24 4.44 1.98
N MET A 10 -0.52 3.36 1.26
CA MET A 10 -1.64 3.21 0.35
C MET A 10 -2.52 2.05 0.83
N ILE A 11 -3.56 2.38 1.60
CA ILE A 11 -4.48 1.39 2.18
C ILE A 11 -5.62 1.15 1.19
N ARG A 12 -5.78 -0.09 0.73
CA ARG A 12 -6.65 -0.45 -0.39
C ARG A 12 -7.70 -1.48 0.01
N ARG A 13 -8.92 -1.29 -0.51
CA ARG A 13 -10.04 -2.22 -0.37
C ARG A 13 -11.02 -2.01 -1.52
N LYS A 14 -11.34 -3.06 -2.28
CA LYS A 14 -12.20 -2.99 -3.48
C LYS A 14 -11.68 -1.87 -4.40
N LYS A 15 -12.51 -0.87 -4.69
CA LYS A 15 -12.15 0.33 -5.47
C LYS A 15 -11.66 1.51 -4.62
N THR A 16 -11.62 1.38 -3.29
CA THR A 16 -11.18 2.43 -2.38
C THR A 16 -9.68 2.38 -2.16
N THR A 17 -9.03 3.55 -2.22
CA THR A 17 -7.61 3.74 -1.86
C THR A 17 -7.49 4.96 -0.96
N ILE A 18 -6.86 4.80 0.20
CA ILE A 18 -6.60 5.86 1.18
C ILE A 18 -5.10 6.09 1.22
N PHE A 19 -4.68 7.32 0.94
CA PHE A 19 -3.31 7.77 1.14
C PHE A 19 -3.21 8.46 2.49
N THR A 20 -2.25 8.04 3.30
CA THR A 20 -1.98 8.63 4.62
C THR A 20 -0.52 8.39 5.00
N ASP A 21 -0.04 9.13 5.97
CA ASP A 21 1.26 8.93 6.58
C ASP A 21 1.13 8.60 8.08
N ALA A 22 2.14 7.91 8.59
CA ALA A 22 2.26 7.55 9.99
C ALA A 22 3.74 7.49 10.38
N LYS A 23 4.05 7.26 11.65
CA LYS A 23 5.42 6.98 12.07
C LYS A 23 5.70 5.48 11.93
N GLU A 24 6.95 5.12 11.70
CA GLU A 24 7.39 3.70 11.72
C GLU A 24 7.01 3.00 13.04
N THR A 25 7.02 3.75 14.14
CA THR A 25 6.67 3.29 15.49
C THR A 25 5.17 3.29 15.78
N THR A 26 4.33 3.76 14.86
CA THR A 26 2.86 3.74 15.03
C THR A 26 2.39 2.30 15.11
N ASN A 27 1.51 2.00 16.06
CA ASN A 27 0.94 0.67 16.19
C ASN A 27 -0.20 0.45 15.19
N VAL A 28 -0.45 -0.81 14.82
CA VAL A 28 -1.55 -1.16 13.90
C VAL A 28 -2.91 -0.71 14.45
N SER A 29 -3.12 -0.81 15.76
CA SER A 29 -4.32 -0.29 16.43
C SER A 29 -4.52 1.22 16.25
N GLU A 30 -3.44 2.01 16.21
CA GLU A 30 -3.50 3.45 15.97
C GLU A 30 -3.79 3.75 14.50
N LEU A 31 -3.18 3.00 13.57
CA LEU A 31 -3.48 3.12 12.14
C LEU A 31 -4.95 2.82 11.84
N LYS A 32 -5.54 1.82 12.49
CA LYS A 32 -6.98 1.52 12.38
C LYS A 32 -7.88 2.66 12.86
N LYS A 33 -7.45 3.44 13.86
CA LYS A 33 -8.18 4.66 14.31
C LYS A 33 -8.12 5.76 13.24
N ILE A 34 -7.01 5.91 12.53
CA ILE A 34 -6.91 6.83 11.38
C ILE A 34 -7.91 6.41 10.30
N ILE A 35 -7.95 5.11 9.96
CA ILE A 35 -8.90 4.55 8.99
C ILE A 35 -10.35 4.73 9.46
N GLN A 36 -10.64 4.55 10.76
CA GLN A 36 -11.96 4.81 11.33
C GLN A 36 -12.36 6.28 11.14
N GLY A 37 -11.44 7.21 11.33
CA GLY A 37 -11.70 8.64 11.11
C GLY A 37 -12.23 8.94 9.70
N ILE A 38 -11.77 8.20 8.70
CA ILE A 38 -12.11 8.37 7.28
C ILE A 38 -13.34 7.54 6.88
N THR A 39 -13.33 6.25 7.24
CA THR A 39 -14.30 5.25 6.77
C THR A 39 -15.50 5.08 7.68
N LYS A 40 -15.40 5.57 8.93
CA LYS A 40 -16.37 5.40 10.02
C LYS A 40 -16.60 3.95 10.45
N VAL A 41 -15.73 3.01 10.04
CA VAL A 41 -15.76 1.62 10.51
C VAL A 41 -14.91 1.48 11.77
N ALA A 42 -15.44 0.86 12.82
CA ALA A 42 -14.75 0.70 14.09
C ALA A 42 -13.47 -0.18 13.96
N PRO A 43 -12.37 0.09 14.69
CA PRO A 43 -11.10 -0.62 14.55
C PRO A 43 -11.19 -2.15 14.69
N GLU A 44 -12.05 -2.65 15.57
CA GLU A 44 -12.32 -4.08 15.80
C GLU A 44 -12.94 -4.78 14.59
N ASN A 45 -13.59 -4.01 13.71
CA ASN A 45 -14.18 -4.48 12.46
C ASN A 45 -13.23 -4.26 11.27
N GLN A 46 -11.98 -3.88 11.51
CA GLN A 46 -10.95 -3.72 10.49
C GLN A 46 -9.87 -4.78 10.66
N ARG A 47 -9.44 -5.38 9.54
CA ARG A 47 -8.25 -6.23 9.46
C ARG A 47 -7.33 -5.69 8.36
N LEU A 48 -6.10 -5.37 8.76
CA LEU A 48 -5.05 -4.93 7.87
C LEU A 48 -4.14 -6.09 7.52
N LEU A 49 -3.74 -6.15 6.25
CA LEU A 49 -2.78 -7.12 5.75
C LEU A 49 -1.66 -6.38 5.01
N LYS A 50 -0.43 -6.79 5.29
CA LYS A 50 0.72 -6.47 4.44
C LYS A 50 0.95 -7.67 3.55
N GLU A 51 0.72 -7.51 2.24
CA GLU A 51 0.63 -8.64 1.31
C GLU A 51 -0.45 -9.62 1.82
N ASP A 52 -0.09 -10.85 2.16
CA ASP A 52 -1.00 -11.86 2.70
C ASP A 52 -0.88 -12.03 4.22
N ARG A 53 0.00 -11.25 4.87
CA ARG A 53 0.24 -11.35 6.32
C ARG A 53 -0.70 -10.41 7.08
N VAL A 54 -1.56 -11.00 7.92
CA VAL A 54 -2.39 -10.26 8.88
C VAL A 54 -1.53 -9.50 9.88
N MET A 55 -1.87 -8.23 10.10
CA MET A 55 -1.18 -7.35 11.02
C MET A 55 -1.84 -7.35 12.41
N GLU A 56 -1.02 -7.42 13.46
CA GLU A 56 -1.43 -7.52 14.86
C GLU A 56 -1.47 -6.14 15.51
N ASP A 57 -2.52 -5.87 16.30
CA ASP A 57 -2.82 -4.55 16.85
C ASP A 57 -1.73 -3.95 17.76
N SER A 58 -0.94 -4.81 18.39
CA SER A 58 0.15 -4.46 19.32
C SER A 58 1.50 -4.20 18.65
N ARG A 59 1.65 -4.59 17.37
CA ARG A 59 2.90 -4.43 16.63
C ARG A 59 2.96 -3.08 15.94
N CYS A 60 4.18 -2.58 15.72
CA CYS A 60 4.40 -1.32 15.02
C CYS A 60 4.43 -1.52 13.49
N LEU A 61 4.41 -0.45 12.71
CA LEU A 61 4.49 -0.54 11.25
C LEU A 61 5.86 -1.09 10.79
N ALA A 62 6.94 -0.72 11.47
CA ALA A 62 8.29 -1.21 11.17
C ALA A 62 8.43 -2.74 11.26
N ASP A 63 7.66 -3.39 12.16
CA ASP A 63 7.60 -4.84 12.32
C ASP A 63 7.13 -5.59 11.06
N TYR A 64 6.51 -4.87 10.11
CA TYR A 64 6.04 -5.35 8.81
C TYR A 64 6.85 -4.78 7.65
N GLY A 65 8.04 -4.23 7.91
CA GLY A 65 8.93 -3.66 6.89
C GLY A 65 8.46 -2.32 6.33
N LEU A 66 7.48 -1.68 6.98
CA LEU A 66 7.03 -0.33 6.64
C LEU A 66 7.97 0.66 7.34
N ILE A 67 9.06 0.98 6.66
CA ILE A 67 10.07 1.94 7.11
C ILE A 67 10.23 3.05 6.07
N SER A 68 10.71 4.20 6.46
CA SER A 68 10.82 5.41 5.64
C SER A 68 11.63 5.23 4.36
N THR A 69 12.56 4.28 4.33
CA THR A 69 13.33 3.94 3.12
C THR A 69 12.51 3.14 2.10
N THR A 70 11.55 2.32 2.56
CA THR A 70 10.71 1.46 1.71
C THR A 70 9.34 2.06 1.39
N ALA A 71 8.78 2.85 2.31
CA ALA A 71 7.46 3.47 2.25
C ALA A 71 7.58 4.98 2.03
N ARG A 72 8.06 5.40 0.85
CA ARG A 72 8.37 6.80 0.52
C ARG A 72 7.15 7.54 -0.05
N ALA A 73 7.12 8.86 0.00
CA ALA A 73 5.99 9.66 -0.49
C ALA A 73 5.64 9.38 -1.97
N GLN A 74 6.66 9.27 -2.82
CA GLN A 74 6.53 8.95 -4.24
C GLN A 74 6.32 7.47 -4.53
N SER A 75 6.51 6.60 -3.53
CA SER A 75 6.31 5.16 -3.64
C SER A 75 5.76 4.62 -2.32
N PRO A 76 4.47 4.92 -2.02
CA PRO A 76 3.86 4.53 -0.76
C PRO A 76 3.75 3.01 -0.65
N ALA A 77 3.91 2.48 0.56
CA ALA A 77 3.74 1.06 0.80
C ALA A 77 2.26 0.68 0.79
N SER A 78 1.91 -0.38 0.04
CA SER A 78 0.52 -0.84 -0.01
C SER A 78 0.15 -1.75 1.17
N LEU A 79 -1.06 -1.55 1.68
CA LEU A 79 -1.73 -2.37 2.67
C LEU A 79 -3.13 -2.73 2.18
N THR A 80 -3.58 -3.93 2.49
CA THR A 80 -4.94 -4.38 2.20
C THR A 80 -5.80 -4.19 3.44
N LEU A 81 -6.98 -3.60 3.29
CA LEU A 81 -8.00 -3.48 4.32
C LEU A 81 -9.15 -4.44 4.03
N THR A 82 -9.54 -5.20 5.05
CA THR A 82 -10.74 -6.03 5.02
C THR A 82 -11.65 -5.69 6.20
N TYR A 83 -12.95 -5.73 6.01
CA TYR A 83 -13.94 -5.51 7.06
C TYR A 83 -14.53 -6.81 7.59
N ARG A 84 -14.89 -6.80 8.89
CA ARG A 84 -15.69 -7.83 9.52
C ARG A 84 -17.12 -7.77 8.99
N LEU A 85 -17.67 -8.93 8.68
CA LEU A 85 -19.04 -9.17 8.24
C LEU A 85 -19.94 -9.49 9.44
N ASP A 86 -21.25 -9.44 9.25
CA ASP A 86 -22.24 -9.69 10.31
C ASP A 86 -22.16 -11.12 10.89
N ASN A 87 -21.64 -12.08 10.12
CA ASN A 87 -21.43 -13.45 10.56
C ASN A 87 -20.17 -13.62 11.46
N GLY A 88 -19.43 -12.54 11.72
CA GLY A 88 -18.21 -12.53 12.53
C GLY A 88 -16.91 -12.77 11.75
N ASP A 89 -17.00 -13.26 10.51
CA ASP A 89 -15.84 -13.47 9.63
C ASP A 89 -15.37 -12.16 9.03
N PHE A 90 -14.14 -12.14 8.51
CA PHE A 90 -13.65 -11.04 7.69
C PHE A 90 -13.87 -11.33 6.21
N GLU A 91 -14.21 -10.30 5.44
CA GLU A 91 -14.29 -10.42 3.99
C GLU A 91 -12.99 -10.97 3.39
N SER A 92 -13.11 -11.69 2.28
CA SER A 92 -11.96 -12.09 1.50
C SER A 92 -11.22 -10.86 0.98
N VAL A 93 -9.91 -11.00 0.78
CA VAL A 93 -9.11 -9.95 0.16
C VAL A 93 -9.64 -9.69 -1.26
N ASP A 94 -10.08 -8.46 -1.49
CA ASP A 94 -10.52 -7.96 -2.78
C ASP A 94 -9.96 -6.55 -2.97
N VAL A 95 -9.02 -6.41 -3.91
CA VAL A 95 -8.43 -5.13 -4.30
C VAL A 95 -8.55 -5.03 -5.81
N THR A 96 -9.34 -4.06 -6.28
CA THR A 96 -9.51 -3.85 -7.72
C THR A 96 -8.20 -3.33 -8.32
N PRO A 97 -7.64 -3.98 -9.37
CA PRO A 97 -6.47 -3.48 -10.06
C PRO A 97 -6.70 -2.08 -10.61
N LEU A 98 -5.63 -1.28 -10.66
CA LEU A 98 -5.68 0.00 -11.36
C LEU A 98 -5.77 -0.24 -12.88
N SER A 99 -6.16 0.78 -13.63
CA SER A 99 -6.15 0.72 -15.09
C SER A 99 -4.74 0.46 -15.61
N SER A 100 -4.64 -0.30 -16.69
CA SER A 100 -3.38 -0.45 -17.43
C SER A 100 -3.10 0.81 -18.26
N PRO A 101 -1.83 1.25 -18.38
CA PRO A 101 -1.48 2.34 -19.26
C PRO A 101 -1.77 1.97 -20.73
N PRO A 102 -2.00 2.95 -21.62
CA PRO A 102 -2.11 2.70 -23.05
C PRO A 102 -0.76 2.22 -23.63
N GLU A 103 -0.78 1.72 -24.86
CA GLU A 103 0.45 1.43 -25.58
C GLU A 103 1.30 2.68 -25.73
N LEU A 104 2.62 2.52 -25.56
CA LEU A 104 3.57 3.61 -25.77
C LEU A 104 3.54 4.04 -27.25
N PRO A 105 3.42 5.35 -27.53
CA PRO A 105 3.56 5.87 -28.89
C PRO A 105 4.91 5.50 -29.49
N ASP A 106 4.98 5.30 -30.81
CA ASP A 106 6.22 4.91 -31.50
C ASP A 106 7.38 5.89 -31.27
N VAL A 107 7.08 7.19 -31.17
CA VAL A 107 8.08 8.24 -30.87
C VAL A 107 8.69 8.13 -29.46
N MET A 108 8.05 7.38 -28.56
CA MET A 108 8.53 7.10 -27.20
C MET A 108 9.15 5.71 -27.07
N LYS A 109 8.99 4.84 -28.08
CA LYS A 109 9.73 3.57 -28.14
C LYS A 109 11.18 3.93 -28.51
N GLY A 110 12.15 3.42 -27.77
CA GLY A 110 13.56 3.65 -28.10
C GLY A 110 13.84 3.25 -29.54
N GLN A 111 14.63 4.05 -30.27
CA GLN A 111 15.14 3.60 -31.57
C GLN A 111 15.95 2.32 -31.33
N GLU A 112 15.52 1.20 -31.90
CA GLU A 112 16.40 0.04 -32.02
C GLU A 112 17.59 0.49 -32.87
N THR A 113 18.72 0.79 -32.24
CA THR A 113 19.98 0.95 -32.94
C THR A 113 20.35 -0.41 -33.51
N THR A 114 19.91 -0.68 -34.73
CA THR A 114 20.44 -1.77 -35.56
C THR A 114 21.93 -1.47 -35.80
N HIS A 115 22.78 -1.98 -34.92
CA HIS A 115 24.20 -2.13 -35.21
C HIS A 115 24.33 -3.22 -36.26
N ASP A 116 24.28 -2.79 -37.52
CA ASP A 116 24.63 -3.60 -38.68
C ASP A 116 26.12 -3.95 -38.57
N THR A 117 26.42 -5.10 -37.97
CA THR A 117 27.80 -5.62 -37.90
C THR A 117 28.10 -6.31 -39.21
N SER A 118 28.24 -5.52 -40.27
CA SER A 118 28.86 -5.96 -41.51
C SER A 118 30.26 -5.35 -41.57
N ALA A 119 31.26 -6.13 -41.13
CA ALA A 119 32.66 -5.85 -41.38
C ALA A 119 33.37 -7.15 -41.76
N ASN A 120 33.43 -7.35 -43.09
CA ASN A 120 34.57 -7.75 -43.91
C ASN A 120 35.56 -8.81 -43.39
#